data_AF-A0A520YBQ5-F1
#
_entry.id   AF-A0A520YBQ5-F1
#
_cell.length_a   1.000
_cell.length_b   1.000
_cell.length_c   1.000
_cell.angle_alpha   90.00
_cell.angle_beta   90.00
_cell.angle_gamma   90.00
#
_symmetry.space_group_name_H-M   'P 1'
#
loop_
_entity.id
_entity.type
_entity.pdbx_description
1 polymer ?
#
loop_
_entity_poly.entity_id
_entity_poly.type
_entity_poly.pdbx_seq_one_letter_code
_entity_poly.pdbx_strand_id
1 'polypeptide(L)'
;AHASLPNLFGTVALSVSRTPFDQGWRRVAAAGVSGSAAAYARDAAIDGDYAAIDRINRYVNARIAYTSDNRQFGREDKWLRPDEVFTSGRGDCEDYAIAKMAMLKEAGFAADDLYIVLLKDLANLNDHAVLAVRHEGRFLILDNSHDRVEDANNISFFRPVMSFSSAGRWIHGFNRAPTTYGYRTAAAAWPDGPRLAMATAVTPRSIFAR
;
A
#
# COMPACT_ATOMS: atom_id res chain seq x y z
N ALA A 1 -12.32 17.76 -7.83
CA ALA A 1 -12.54 16.31 -8.04
C ALA A 1 -12.01 15.60 -6.80
N HIS A 2 -12.78 14.70 -6.17
CA HIS A 2 -12.20 13.86 -5.12
C HIS A 2 -11.20 12.92 -5.79
N ALA A 3 -9.94 12.93 -5.33
CA ALA A 3 -8.94 11.95 -5.78
C ALA A 3 -9.54 10.54 -5.61
N SER A 4 -9.43 9.71 -6.64
CA SER A 4 -9.92 8.34 -6.58
C SER A 4 -9.24 7.58 -5.44
N LEU A 5 -10.00 6.73 -4.75
CA LEU A 5 -9.46 5.89 -3.70
C LEU A 5 -8.33 5.00 -4.27
N PRO A 6 -7.27 4.70 -3.50
CA PRO A 6 -6.17 3.85 -3.95
C PRO A 6 -6.58 2.37 -3.92
N ASN A 7 -7.53 1.99 -4.77
CA ASN A 7 -7.91 0.59 -4.97
C ASN A 7 -6.76 -0.13 -5.69
N LEU A 8 -5.91 -0.79 -4.91
CA LEU A 8 -4.68 -1.45 -5.35
C LEU A 8 -4.85 -2.98 -5.26
N PHE A 9 -4.22 -3.74 -6.16
CA PHE A 9 -4.15 -5.21 -6.08
C PHE A 9 -5.53 -5.91 -5.94
N GLY A 10 -6.55 -5.37 -6.62
CA GLY A 10 -7.93 -5.88 -6.53
C GLY A 10 -8.63 -5.67 -5.17
N THR A 11 -8.07 -4.82 -4.30
CA THR A 11 -8.67 -4.44 -3.02
C THR A 11 -9.44 -3.14 -3.11
N VAL A 12 -10.31 -2.91 -2.12
CA VAL A 12 -10.97 -1.62 -1.87
C VAL A 12 -10.25 -0.92 -0.73
N ALA A 13 -9.91 0.35 -0.95
CA ALA A 13 -9.33 1.21 0.06
C ALA A 13 -10.44 1.91 0.87
N LEU A 14 -10.31 1.90 2.20
CA LEU A 14 -11.17 2.62 3.13
C LEU A 14 -10.33 3.68 3.85
N SER A 15 -10.73 4.94 3.75
CA SER A 15 -10.02 6.04 4.41
C SER A 15 -10.11 5.90 5.92
N VAL A 16 -8.99 6.12 6.61
CA VAL A 16 -8.92 6.10 8.08
C VAL A 16 -8.20 7.35 8.59
N SER A 17 -8.53 7.77 9.81
CA SER A 17 -7.96 8.98 10.40
C SER A 17 -6.64 8.77 11.14
N ARG A 18 -6.35 7.53 11.56
CA ARG A 18 -5.17 7.16 12.34
C ARG A 18 -4.67 5.76 12.02
N THR A 19 -3.36 5.56 12.14
CA THR A 19 -2.71 4.24 12.03
C THR A 19 -1.53 4.15 13.02
N PRO A 20 -1.04 2.93 13.33
CA PRO A 20 0.20 2.76 14.09
C PRO A 20 1.43 3.43 13.45
N PHE A 21 1.44 3.60 12.12
CA PHE A 21 2.57 4.16 11.36
C PHE A 21 2.52 5.69 11.21
N ASP A 22 1.55 6.37 11.82
CA ASP A 22 1.39 7.82 11.69
C ASP A 22 2.62 8.61 12.12
N GLN A 23 3.40 8.11 13.10
CA GLN A 23 4.63 8.76 13.53
C GLN A 23 5.72 8.70 12.45
N GLY A 24 5.93 7.51 11.86
CA GLY A 24 6.86 7.32 10.73
C GLY A 24 6.44 8.17 9.54
N TRP A 25 5.15 8.13 9.18
CA TRP A 25 4.62 8.93 8.08
C TRP A 25 4.85 10.44 8.28
N ARG A 26 4.55 11.00 9.45
CA ARG A 26 4.78 12.44 9.73
C ARG A 26 6.23 12.86 9.55
N ARG A 27 7.18 11.96 9.83
CA ARG A 27 8.62 12.24 9.70
C ARG A 27 9.04 12.40 8.24
N VAL A 28 8.42 11.64 7.32
CA VAL A 28 8.89 11.51 5.94
C VAL A 28 7.95 12.12 4.89
N ALA A 29 6.68 12.34 5.21
CA ALA A 29 5.65 12.76 4.25
C ALA A 29 6.01 14.03 3.45
N ALA A 30 6.62 15.01 4.13
CA ALA A 30 7.06 16.27 3.55
C ALA A 30 8.58 16.33 3.30
N ALA A 31 9.30 15.25 3.55
CA ALA A 31 10.74 15.23 3.35
C ALA A 31 11.07 15.13 1.85
N GLY A 32 12.00 15.99 1.40
CA GLY A 32 12.50 16.00 0.03
C GLY A 32 13.88 15.39 -0.10
N VAL A 33 14.38 15.36 -1.33
CA VAL A 33 15.78 15.02 -1.66
C VAL A 33 16.59 16.28 -1.94
N SER A 34 17.92 16.18 -1.87
CA SER A 34 18.83 17.27 -2.22
C SER A 34 20.05 16.74 -2.98
N GLY A 35 20.94 17.63 -3.40
CA GLY A 35 22.21 17.25 -4.05
C GLY A 35 22.03 16.44 -5.33
N SER A 36 22.82 15.38 -5.47
CA SER A 36 22.84 14.53 -6.67
C SER A 36 21.53 13.79 -6.92
N ALA A 37 20.83 13.35 -5.86
CA ALA A 37 19.53 12.70 -6.00
C ALA A 37 18.49 13.68 -6.56
N ALA A 38 18.44 14.91 -6.05
CA ALA A 38 17.53 15.92 -6.56
C ALA A 38 17.86 16.34 -8.01
N ALA A 39 19.16 16.49 -8.32
CA ALA A 39 19.59 16.77 -9.69
C ALA A 39 19.21 15.65 -10.67
N TYR A 40 19.40 14.39 -10.28
CA TYR A 40 19.02 13.24 -11.09
C TYR A 40 17.50 13.16 -11.30
N ALA A 41 16.71 13.43 -10.26
CA ALA A 41 15.25 13.43 -10.36
C ALA A 41 14.74 14.48 -11.38
N ARG A 42 15.27 15.71 -11.32
CA ARG A 42 14.91 16.77 -12.27
C ARG A 42 15.33 16.46 -13.71
N ASP A 43 16.49 15.84 -13.89
CA ASP A 43 16.94 15.36 -15.21
C ASP A 43 16.06 14.23 -15.75
N ALA A 44 15.68 13.27 -14.89
CA ALA A 44 14.79 12.17 -15.27
C ALA A 44 13.41 12.64 -15.73
N ALA A 45 12.91 13.76 -15.20
CA ALA A 45 11.63 14.36 -15.60
C ALA A 45 11.58 14.83 -17.06
N ILE A 46 12.73 15.08 -17.70
CA ILE A 46 12.82 15.60 -19.08
C ILE A 46 12.33 14.56 -20.10
N ASP A 47 12.50 13.27 -19.81
CA ASP A 47 12.20 12.16 -20.74
C ASP A 47 10.71 11.76 -20.73
N GLY A 48 9.88 12.44 -19.93
CA GLY A 48 8.47 12.14 -19.71
C GLY A 48 8.22 11.23 -18.51
N ASP A 49 6.97 11.21 -18.06
CA ASP A 49 6.59 10.64 -16.76
C ASP A 49 7.00 9.17 -16.59
N TYR A 50 6.64 8.28 -17.51
CA TYR A 50 6.97 6.86 -17.37
C TYR A 50 8.48 6.61 -17.36
N ALA A 51 9.24 7.34 -18.19
CA ALA A 51 10.69 7.26 -18.21
C ALA A 51 11.29 7.75 -16.89
N ALA A 52 10.76 8.86 -16.33
CA ALA A 52 11.16 9.34 -15.03
C ALA A 52 10.92 8.30 -13.92
N ILE A 53 9.75 7.64 -13.93
CA ILE A 53 9.39 6.57 -12.99
C ILE A 53 10.40 5.42 -13.04
N ASP A 54 10.68 4.87 -14.23
CA ASP A 54 11.62 3.75 -14.39
C ASP A 54 13.06 4.16 -14.01
N ARG A 55 13.53 5.32 -14.47
CA ARG A 55 14.87 5.84 -14.16
C ARG A 55 15.08 6.05 -12.66
N ILE A 56 14.09 6.65 -11.98
CA ILE A 56 14.17 6.88 -10.54
C ILE A 56 14.13 5.55 -9.78
N ASN A 57 13.29 4.59 -10.19
CA ASN A 57 13.25 3.26 -9.57
C ASN A 57 14.64 2.61 -9.55
N ARG A 58 15.28 2.55 -10.73
CA ARG A 58 16.63 2.00 -10.92
C ARG A 58 17.68 2.78 -10.14
N TYR A 59 17.60 4.12 -10.16
CA TYR A 59 18.56 4.97 -9.47
C TYR A 59 18.61 4.66 -7.98
N VAL A 60 17.45 4.53 -7.35
CA VAL A 60 17.32 4.21 -5.93
C VAL A 60 17.75 2.78 -5.65
N ASN A 61 17.27 1.81 -6.44
CA ASN A 61 17.63 0.40 -6.29
C ASN A 61 19.14 0.15 -6.35
N ALA A 62 19.85 0.90 -7.20
CA ALA A 62 21.30 0.78 -7.34
C ALA A 62 22.12 1.47 -6.23
N ARG A 63 21.51 2.35 -5.41
CA ARG A 63 22.24 3.21 -4.44
C ARG A 63 22.01 2.84 -2.99
N ILE A 64 20.94 2.12 -2.71
CA ILE A 64 20.65 1.64 -1.37
C ILE A 64 21.02 0.16 -1.32
N ALA A 65 21.72 -0.23 -0.27
CA ALA A 65 21.93 -1.62 0.08
C ALA A 65 20.88 -2.04 1.12
N TYR A 66 20.09 -3.06 0.79
CA TYR A 66 19.04 -3.54 1.67
C TYR A 66 19.59 -3.90 3.05
N THR A 67 19.05 -3.30 4.10
CA THR A 67 19.36 -3.65 5.48
C THR A 67 18.18 -3.37 6.37
N SER A 68 17.72 -4.40 7.09
CA SER A 68 16.67 -4.26 8.09
C SER A 68 17.05 -3.28 9.20
N ASP A 69 16.05 -2.56 9.68
CA ASP A 69 16.19 -1.61 10.78
C ASP A 69 16.80 -2.21 12.05
N ASN A 70 16.42 -3.43 12.43
CA ASN A 70 17.00 -4.09 13.60
C ASN A 70 18.52 -4.25 13.46
N ARG A 71 19.00 -4.61 12.26
CA ARG A 71 20.45 -4.71 11.99
C ARG A 71 21.13 -3.34 12.02
N GLN A 72 20.45 -2.29 11.57
CA GLN A 72 21.05 -0.94 11.44
C GLN A 72 21.00 -0.13 12.74
N PHE A 73 19.92 -0.25 13.53
CA PHE A 73 19.61 0.62 14.66
C PHE A 73 19.25 -0.13 15.95
N GLY A 74 19.10 -1.47 15.92
CA GLY A 74 18.71 -2.27 17.09
C GLY A 74 17.24 -2.11 17.51
N ARG A 75 16.38 -1.60 16.61
CA ARG A 75 14.93 -1.46 16.80
C ARG A 75 14.23 -1.60 15.44
N GLU A 76 12.95 -1.93 15.43
CA GLU A 76 12.15 -2.11 14.20
C GLU A 76 11.40 -0.82 13.80
N ASP A 77 10.96 -0.77 12.54
CA ASP A 77 10.02 0.21 11.94
C ASP A 77 10.40 1.70 12.10
N LYS A 78 11.67 2.02 11.91
CA LYS A 78 12.22 3.37 11.88
C LYS A 78 12.33 3.91 10.44
N TRP A 79 11.28 4.61 10.02
CA TRP A 79 11.24 5.24 8.71
C TRP A 79 12.30 6.35 8.57
N LEU A 80 13.25 6.18 7.66
CA LEU A 80 14.32 7.13 7.39
C LEU A 80 13.85 8.25 6.46
N ARG A 81 14.36 9.46 6.70
CA ARG A 81 14.19 10.56 5.76
C ARG A 81 15.05 10.30 4.50
N PRO A 82 14.63 10.76 3.31
CA PRO A 82 15.37 10.50 2.07
C PRO A 82 16.85 10.91 2.14
N ASP A 83 17.19 12.02 2.80
CA ASP A 83 18.56 12.47 3.02
C ASP A 83 19.37 11.50 3.90
N GLU A 84 18.77 10.93 4.93
CA GLU A 84 19.39 9.89 5.78
C GLU A 84 19.67 8.61 4.98
N VAL A 85 18.72 8.20 4.14
CA VAL A 85 18.84 7.02 3.27
C VAL A 85 19.99 7.21 2.27
N PHE A 86 20.02 8.33 1.54
CA PHE A 86 21.09 8.58 0.55
C PHE A 86 22.46 8.83 1.19
N THR A 87 22.51 9.37 2.41
CA THR A 87 23.78 9.57 3.14
C THR A 87 24.36 8.24 3.62
N SER A 88 23.53 7.36 4.16
CA SER A 88 23.98 6.06 4.67
C SER A 88 24.14 5.01 3.57
N GLY A 89 23.42 5.15 2.45
CA GLY A 89 23.33 4.15 1.39
C GLY A 89 22.65 2.86 1.83
N ARG A 90 21.84 2.90 2.89
CA ARG A 90 21.26 1.72 3.55
C ARG A 90 19.82 2.01 4.01
N GLY A 91 18.98 0.98 3.95
CA GLY A 91 17.59 1.02 4.41
C GLY A 91 16.87 -0.28 4.03
N ASP A 92 15.67 -0.47 4.53
CA ASP A 92 14.78 -1.58 4.18
C ASP A 92 13.61 -1.12 3.29
N CYS A 93 12.58 -1.96 3.12
CA CYS A 93 11.61 -1.82 2.04
C CYS A 93 10.92 -0.46 2.01
N GLU A 94 10.50 0.06 3.18
CA GLU A 94 9.86 1.37 3.27
C GLU A 94 10.81 2.51 2.95
N ASP A 95 12.08 2.39 3.32
CA ASP A 95 13.08 3.43 3.08
C ASP A 95 13.34 3.61 1.57
N TYR A 96 13.36 2.50 0.81
CA TYR A 96 13.40 2.57 -0.65
C TYR A 96 12.15 3.25 -1.21
N ALA A 97 10.96 2.87 -0.73
CA ALA A 97 9.70 3.45 -1.21
C ALA A 97 9.63 4.96 -0.89
N ILE A 98 10.09 5.38 0.29
CA ILE A 98 10.16 6.78 0.73
C ILE A 98 11.17 7.57 -0.11
N ALA A 99 12.35 7.02 -0.38
CA ALA A 99 13.36 7.65 -1.22
C ALA A 99 12.86 7.85 -2.66
N LYS A 100 12.22 6.82 -3.25
CA LYS A 100 11.60 6.91 -4.58
C LYS A 100 10.48 7.95 -4.61
N MET A 101 9.63 7.98 -3.58
CA MET A 101 8.54 8.96 -3.47
C MET A 101 9.09 10.39 -3.45
N ALA A 102 10.14 10.65 -2.66
CA ALA A 102 10.73 11.97 -2.55
C ALA A 102 11.40 12.42 -3.86
N MET A 103 12.07 11.50 -4.56
CA MET A 103 12.62 11.78 -5.89
C MET A 103 11.53 12.05 -6.93
N LEU A 104 10.42 11.31 -6.92
CA LEU A 104 9.30 11.57 -7.83
C LEU A 104 8.62 12.90 -7.55
N LYS A 105 8.47 13.30 -6.27
CA LYS A 105 8.01 14.66 -5.93
C LYS A 105 8.94 15.72 -6.51
N GLU A 106 10.25 15.53 -6.39
CA GLU A 106 11.25 16.43 -6.97
C GLU A 106 11.20 16.47 -8.50
N ALA A 107 10.85 15.35 -9.14
CA ALA A 107 10.61 15.25 -10.59
C ALA A 107 9.27 15.87 -11.03
N GLY A 108 8.48 16.43 -10.11
CA GLY A 108 7.23 17.14 -10.42
C GLY A 108 5.95 16.31 -10.32
N PHE A 109 6.03 15.06 -9.90
CA PHE A 109 4.83 14.24 -9.69
C PHE A 109 3.99 14.78 -8.53
N ALA A 110 2.66 14.82 -8.73
CA ALA A 110 1.75 15.23 -7.68
C ALA A 110 1.87 14.29 -6.48
N ALA A 111 2.07 14.84 -5.28
CA ALA A 111 2.22 14.05 -4.07
C ALA A 111 0.98 13.17 -3.77
N ASP A 112 -0.21 13.60 -4.23
CA ASP A 112 -1.47 12.87 -4.09
C ASP A 112 -1.56 11.65 -5.01
N ASP A 113 -0.66 11.52 -5.98
CA ASP A 113 -0.55 10.36 -6.88
C ASP A 113 0.55 9.37 -6.44
N LEU A 114 1.22 9.63 -5.33
CA LEU A 114 2.31 8.79 -4.81
C LEU A 114 1.90 8.14 -3.48
N TYR A 115 1.92 6.82 -3.45
CA TYR A 115 1.40 6.02 -2.33
C TYR A 115 2.47 5.07 -1.78
N ILE A 116 2.89 5.25 -0.52
CA ILE A 116 3.59 4.16 0.18
C ILE A 116 2.55 3.10 0.51
N VAL A 117 2.81 1.85 0.16
CA VAL A 117 1.90 0.73 0.39
C VAL A 117 2.59 -0.31 1.26
N LEU A 118 2.04 -0.53 2.45
CA LEU A 118 2.44 -1.62 3.34
C LEU A 118 1.58 -2.84 3.03
N LEU A 119 2.22 -3.98 2.76
CA LEU A 119 1.55 -5.16 2.24
C LEU A 119 2.16 -6.46 2.78
N LYS A 120 1.42 -7.56 2.61
CA LYS A 120 1.97 -8.91 2.74
C LYS A 120 2.34 -9.42 1.34
N ASP A 121 3.58 -9.85 1.17
CA ASP A 121 4.00 -10.57 -0.03
C ASP A 121 3.79 -12.07 0.21
N LEU A 122 2.79 -12.63 -0.45
CA LEU A 122 2.45 -14.04 -0.30
C LEU A 122 3.40 -14.99 -1.06
N ALA A 123 4.18 -14.49 -2.01
CA ALA A 123 5.16 -15.30 -2.71
C ALA A 123 6.38 -15.55 -1.82
N ASN A 124 6.80 -14.54 -1.06
CA ASN A 124 7.97 -14.59 -0.17
C ASN A 124 7.63 -14.78 1.32
N LEU A 125 6.34 -14.79 1.68
CA LEU A 125 5.82 -14.99 3.03
C LEU A 125 6.34 -13.96 4.06
N ASN A 126 6.47 -12.70 3.66
CA ASN A 126 6.94 -11.63 4.52
C ASN A 126 6.07 -10.36 4.42
N ASP A 127 6.35 -9.45 5.34
CA ASP A 127 5.85 -8.08 5.30
C ASP A 127 6.75 -7.28 4.37
N HIS A 128 6.13 -6.39 3.60
CA HIS A 128 6.83 -5.66 2.54
C HIS A 128 6.25 -4.26 2.37
N ALA A 129 7.05 -3.37 1.76
CA ALA A 129 6.64 -2.02 1.44
C ALA A 129 7.09 -1.66 0.02
N VAL A 130 6.18 -1.04 -0.73
CA VAL A 130 6.43 -0.60 -2.12
C VAL A 130 5.92 0.82 -2.32
N LEU A 131 6.36 1.46 -3.38
CA LEU A 131 5.76 2.70 -3.87
C LEU A 131 4.80 2.37 -5.02
N ALA A 132 3.55 2.81 -4.88
CA ALA A 132 2.58 2.83 -5.97
C ALA A 132 2.43 4.26 -6.51
N VAL A 133 2.58 4.42 -7.83
CA VAL A 133 2.46 5.70 -8.54
C VAL A 133 1.21 5.64 -9.40
N ARG A 134 0.26 6.54 -9.17
CA ARG A 134 -0.88 6.69 -10.06
C ARG A 134 -0.43 7.42 -11.32
N HIS A 135 -0.60 6.79 -12.46
CA HIS A 135 -0.22 7.35 -13.75
C HIS A 135 -1.19 6.82 -14.83
N GLU A 136 -1.77 7.71 -15.63
CA GLU A 136 -2.71 7.36 -16.72
C GLU A 136 -3.87 6.43 -16.29
N GLY A 137 -4.41 6.64 -15.09
CA GLY A 137 -5.57 5.88 -14.59
C GLY A 137 -5.25 4.49 -14.03
N ARG A 138 -3.98 4.09 -14.00
CA ARG A 138 -3.50 2.85 -13.37
C ARG A 138 -2.50 3.13 -12.26
N PHE A 139 -2.15 2.10 -11.50
CA PHE A 139 -1.09 2.15 -10.50
C PHE A 139 0.12 1.36 -10.98
N LEU A 140 1.26 2.06 -11.06
CA LEU A 140 2.57 1.48 -11.35
C LEU A 140 3.29 1.21 -10.03
N ILE A 141 3.84 0.02 -9.86
CA ILE A 141 4.51 -0.44 -8.65
C ILE A 141 6.02 -0.39 -8.85
N LEU A 142 6.69 0.23 -7.88
CA LEU A 142 8.13 0.34 -7.78
C LEU A 142 8.60 -0.42 -6.53
N ASP A 143 9.25 -1.54 -6.76
CA ASP A 143 9.75 -2.46 -5.72
C ASP A 143 11.28 -2.35 -5.58
N ASN A 144 11.83 -2.62 -4.39
CA ASN A 144 13.28 -2.68 -4.18
C ASN A 144 13.91 -4.02 -4.57
N SER A 145 13.12 -5.09 -4.70
CA SER A 145 13.59 -6.41 -5.10
C SER A 145 13.95 -6.50 -6.60
N HIS A 146 13.43 -5.61 -7.44
CA HIS A 146 13.75 -5.55 -8.86
C HIS A 146 13.48 -4.18 -9.50
N ASP A 147 14.10 -3.94 -10.65
CA ASP A 147 13.98 -2.68 -11.38
C ASP A 147 12.74 -2.58 -12.27
N ARG A 148 12.04 -3.69 -12.52
CA ARG A 148 10.84 -3.69 -13.35
C ARG A 148 9.74 -2.85 -12.70
N VAL A 149 9.22 -1.87 -13.44
CA VAL A 149 7.99 -1.17 -13.11
C VAL A 149 6.82 -2.02 -13.59
N GLU A 150 5.89 -2.34 -12.69
CA GLU A 150 4.78 -3.27 -12.97
C GLU A 150 3.43 -2.62 -12.74
N ASP A 151 2.43 -3.00 -13.54
CA ASP A 151 1.05 -2.63 -13.25
C ASP A 151 0.55 -3.41 -12.03
N ALA A 152 -0.03 -2.72 -11.05
CA ALA A 152 -0.56 -3.32 -9.83
C ALA A 152 -1.58 -4.45 -10.11
N ASN A 153 -2.32 -4.37 -11.23
CA ASN A 153 -3.30 -5.40 -11.61
C ASN A 153 -2.66 -6.71 -12.11
N ASN A 154 -1.38 -6.69 -12.48
CA ASN A 154 -0.64 -7.88 -12.91
C ASN A 154 0.02 -8.62 -11.74
N ILE A 155 0.02 -8.04 -10.53
CA ILE A 155 0.64 -8.63 -9.33
C ILE A 155 -0.45 -9.30 -8.47
N SER A 156 -0.51 -10.64 -8.52
CA SER A 156 -1.57 -11.41 -7.87
C SER A 156 -1.25 -11.89 -6.45
N PHE A 157 0.02 -11.75 -6.01
CA PHE A 157 0.52 -12.25 -4.73
C PHE A 157 0.72 -11.17 -3.66
N PHE A 158 0.62 -9.88 -4.02
CA PHE A 158 0.61 -8.81 -3.02
C PHE A 158 -0.77 -8.63 -2.38
N ARG A 159 -0.78 -8.45 -1.06
CA ARG A 159 -1.99 -8.18 -0.27
C ARG A 159 -1.79 -6.88 0.51
N PRO A 160 -2.28 -5.73 0.01
CA PRO A 160 -2.10 -4.48 0.71
C PRO A 160 -2.83 -4.52 2.04
N VAL A 161 -2.22 -3.90 3.05
CA VAL A 161 -2.78 -3.74 4.39
C VAL A 161 -3.11 -2.26 4.63
N MET A 162 -2.15 -1.38 4.37
CA MET A 162 -2.30 0.08 4.49
C MET A 162 -1.63 0.80 3.34
N SER A 163 -2.12 2.00 3.02
CA SER A 163 -1.42 2.93 2.13
C SER A 163 -1.46 4.37 2.66
N PHE A 164 -0.46 5.15 2.26
CA PHE A 164 -0.24 6.54 2.71
C PHE A 164 0.14 7.42 1.51
N SER A 165 -0.51 8.56 1.37
CA SER A 165 -0.12 9.64 0.46
C SER A 165 -0.37 11.00 1.11
N SER A 166 -0.03 12.10 0.44
CA SER A 166 -0.37 13.44 0.96
C SER A 166 -1.88 13.65 1.09
N ALA A 167 -2.69 12.95 0.30
CA ALA A 167 -4.14 13.01 0.37
C ALA A 167 -4.74 12.28 1.58
N GLY A 168 -4.00 11.39 2.24
CA GLY A 168 -4.53 10.66 3.39
C GLY A 168 -3.87 9.30 3.64
N ARG A 169 -4.61 8.44 4.32
CA ARG A 169 -4.21 7.07 4.63
C ARG A 169 -5.41 6.14 4.59
N TRP A 170 -5.17 4.91 4.16
CA TRP A 170 -6.22 3.93 3.91
C TRP A 170 -5.85 2.57 4.47
N ILE A 171 -6.86 1.82 4.90
CA ILE A 171 -6.77 0.37 5.09
C ILE A 171 -7.36 -0.34 3.88
N HIS A 172 -6.88 -1.54 3.59
CA HIS A 172 -7.31 -2.30 2.42
C HIS A 172 -8.07 -3.56 2.82
N GLY A 173 -9.14 -3.84 2.08
CA GLY A 173 -9.93 -5.06 2.24
C GLY A 173 -10.46 -5.56 0.90
N PHE A 174 -10.88 -6.81 0.86
CA PHE A 174 -11.56 -7.35 -0.32
C PHE A 174 -13.05 -7.06 -0.23
N ASN A 175 -13.63 -6.55 -1.31
CA ASN A 175 -15.08 -6.50 -1.45
C ASN A 175 -15.58 -7.93 -1.72
N ARG A 176 -15.79 -8.69 -0.66
CA ARG A 176 -16.53 -9.95 -0.76
C ARG A 176 -17.99 -9.57 -0.84
N ALA A 177 -18.63 -9.86 -1.98
CA ALA A 177 -20.09 -9.94 -2.01
C ALA A 177 -20.52 -10.81 -0.82
N PRO A 178 -21.55 -10.41 -0.05
CA PRO A 178 -22.01 -11.22 1.07
C PRO A 178 -22.23 -12.63 0.54
N THR A 179 -21.47 -13.59 1.06
CA THR A 179 -21.76 -14.99 0.82
C THR A 179 -23.17 -15.15 1.33
N THR A 180 -24.15 -15.29 0.44
CA THR A 180 -25.47 -15.79 0.85
C THR A 180 -25.16 -17.16 1.42
N TYR A 181 -25.02 -17.24 2.74
CA TYR A 181 -25.06 -18.49 3.45
C TYR A 181 -26.51 -18.92 3.27
N GLY A 182 -26.78 -19.56 2.13
CA GLY A 182 -28.03 -20.23 1.90
C GLY A 182 -28.07 -21.24 3.02
N TYR A 183 -28.87 -20.94 4.05
CA TYR A 183 -29.39 -21.96 4.92
C TYR A 183 -30.18 -22.89 4.00
N ARG A 184 -29.51 -23.84 3.35
CA ARG A 184 -30.15 -25.09 3.00
C ARG A 184 -30.54 -25.61 4.37
N THR A 185 -31.82 -25.51 4.67
CA THR A 185 -32.45 -26.36 5.68
C THR A 185 -32.22 -27.79 5.22
N ALA A 186 -31.01 -28.31 5.45
CA ALA A 186 -30.82 -29.72 5.58
C ALA A 186 -31.55 -30.05 6.88
N ALA A 187 -32.80 -30.49 6.75
CA ALA A 187 -33.42 -31.29 7.77
C ALA A 187 -32.57 -32.56 7.90
N ALA A 188 -31.48 -32.46 8.67
CA ALA A 188 -30.81 -33.61 9.21
C ALA A 188 -31.83 -34.23 10.17
N ALA A 189 -32.57 -35.22 9.67
CA ALA A 189 -33.36 -36.10 10.49
C ALA A 189 -32.38 -36.85 11.41
N TRP A 190 -32.32 -36.43 12.67
CA TRP A 190 -31.77 -37.26 13.73
C TRP A 190 -32.70 -38.46 13.86
N PRO A 191 -32.19 -39.71 13.82
CA PRO A 191 -32.98 -40.84 14.25
C PRO A 191 -33.14 -40.69 15.77
N ASP A 192 -34.39 -40.53 16.20
CA ASP A 192 -34.85 -40.60 17.58
C ASP A 192 -34.60 -39.37 18.47
N GLY A 193 -35.42 -38.33 18.29
CA GLY A 193 -35.60 -37.24 19.25
C GLY A 193 -37.02 -36.64 19.18
N PRO A 194 -37.60 -36.14 20.29
CA PRO A 194 -39.00 -35.71 20.33
C PRO A 194 -39.23 -34.48 19.44
N ARG A 195 -40.32 -34.51 18.67
CA ARG A 195 -40.73 -33.44 17.77
C ARG A 195 -41.09 -32.17 18.56
N LEU A 196 -40.19 -31.19 18.59
CA LEU A 196 -40.54 -29.82 18.97
C LEU A 196 -41.25 -29.13 17.80
N ALA A 197 -42.43 -28.57 18.07
CA ALA A 197 -43.24 -27.82 17.13
C ALA A 197 -42.47 -26.62 16.58
N MET A 198 -42.61 -26.37 15.27
CA MET A 198 -41.98 -25.23 14.59
C MET A 198 -42.50 -23.92 15.15
N ALA A 199 -41.61 -23.14 15.80
CA ALA A 199 -41.86 -21.74 16.05
C ALA A 199 -41.74 -20.97 14.73
N THR A 200 -42.81 -20.30 14.35
CA THR A 200 -42.90 -19.42 13.19
C THR A 200 -41.88 -18.28 13.29
N ALA A 201 -41.24 -17.98 12.16
CA ALA A 201 -40.20 -16.98 12.01
C ALA A 201 -40.65 -15.59 12.50
N VAL A 202 -39.84 -14.99 13.38
CA VAL A 202 -39.91 -13.58 13.72
C VAL A 202 -39.30 -12.79 12.57
N THR A 203 -40.08 -11.87 11.98
CA THR A 203 -39.58 -10.92 10.98
C THR A 203 -38.78 -9.81 11.67
N PRO A 204 -37.60 -9.39 11.14
CA PRO A 204 -36.86 -8.28 11.71
C PRO A 204 -37.57 -6.96 11.36
N ARG A 205 -37.96 -6.18 12.38
CA ARG A 205 -38.38 -4.78 12.18
C ARG A 205 -37.15 -3.91 11.96
N SER A 206 -37.21 -3.10 10.90
CA SER A 206 -36.26 -2.04 10.57
C SER A 206 -36.11 -1.04 11.71
N ILE A 207 -34.89 -0.89 12.24
CA ILE A 207 -34.53 0.24 13.10
C ILE A 207 -33.89 1.27 12.19
N PHE A 208 -34.70 2.19 11.66
CA PHE A 208 -34.34 3.58 11.31
C PHE A 208 -35.62 4.30 10.91
N ALA A 209 -36.26 4.93 11.90
CA ALA A 209 -37.22 6.01 11.71
C ALA A 209 -37.36 6.77 13.03
N ARG A 210 -36.50 7.79 13.21
CA ARG A 210 -36.81 9.16 13.63
C ARG A 210 -35.52 9.93 13.87
#